data_AF-A0A662AYN9-F1
#
_entry.id   AF-A0A662AYN9-F1
#
_cell.length_a   1.000
_cell.length_b   1.000
_cell.length_c   1.000
_cell.angle_alpha   90.00
_cell.angle_beta   90.00
_cell.angle_gamma   90.00
#
_symmetry.space_group_name_H-M   'P 1'
#
loop_
_entity.id
_entity.type
_entity.pdbx_description
1 polymer ?
#
loop_
_entity_poly.entity_id
_entity_poly.type
_entity_poly.pdbx_seq_one_letter_code
_entity_poly.pdbx_strand_id
1 'polypeptide(L)'
;SEVKQFYSKLGAGDQMSMVEDDDAHASTRKNREAMYAFFQKYLDNPGSRADMDVEIFEEAELWATETGQLATSLKSETIFTLNRKIAKNQYAKLKVIRGKEDFEDHTRRVENEAKQWSGFRYPEHFGKVLFSGRYVNKGYILEKYLIQGSGDYMLPAALFIPVEKRNDEVVLVLDEQGMEHAAGKDSLMVHSILKQGSSVLLFDLPGIGSLGPGYLRGDAYIDNTSYNQWFAGILTNKSIVGMRAEDILRIKHFIETGIEDYKTISALAIGAISSELLHAAVFDTTIQKICLVRPFLSFTEIALEPEYKPSYIPSTVAGAIEAYDLPDLMAALCPRKVLIINPLSGSGAPAGNNKKQCDLTYPKIVFTQKGVEENFKHVVAEEGQPVYEQIIKWLR
;
A
#
# COMPACT_ATOMS: atom_id res chain seq x y z
N SER A 1 10.00 17.03 36.26
CA SER A 1 9.58 17.20 34.86
C SER A 1 9.99 18.57 34.35
N GLU A 2 10.18 18.70 33.04
CA GLU A 2 10.50 19.97 32.36
C GLU A 2 9.43 21.04 32.63
N VAL A 3 8.15 20.66 32.60
CA VAL A 3 7.01 21.55 32.91
C VAL A 3 7.11 22.18 34.31
N LYS A 4 7.54 21.42 35.33
CA LYS A 4 7.70 21.96 36.69
C LYS A 4 8.76 23.07 36.77
N GLN A 5 9.80 23.01 35.93
CA GLN A 5 10.82 24.06 35.88
C GLN A 5 10.23 25.37 35.34
N PHE A 6 9.37 25.31 34.33
CA PHE A 6 8.64 26.48 33.82
C PHE A 6 7.72 27.09 34.88
N TYR A 7 6.91 26.26 35.55
CA TYR A 7 6.02 26.71 36.63
C TYR A 7 6.78 27.33 37.80
N SER A 8 7.95 26.77 38.16
CA SER A 8 8.79 27.31 39.23
C SER A 8 9.31 28.71 38.92
N LYS A 9 9.64 29.02 37.66
CA LYS A 9 10.04 30.37 37.23
C LYS A 9 8.91 31.40 37.34
N LEU A 10 7.66 30.95 37.35
CA LEU A 10 6.48 31.80 37.56
C LEU A 10 6.07 31.89 39.04
N GLY A 11 6.86 31.33 39.97
CA GLY A 11 6.52 31.27 41.39
C GLY A 11 5.40 30.29 41.73
N ALA A 12 4.99 29.43 40.78
CA ALA A 12 3.89 28.48 40.90
C ALA A 12 4.36 27.02 40.82
N GLY A 13 5.61 26.75 41.21
CA GLY A 13 6.22 25.42 41.10
C GLY A 13 5.53 24.33 41.93
N ASP A 14 4.84 24.73 43.00
CA ASP A 14 4.01 23.89 43.86
C ASP A 14 2.62 23.58 43.26
N GLN A 15 2.24 24.29 42.19
CA GLN A 15 1.00 24.05 41.44
C GLN A 15 1.12 22.95 40.40
N MET A 16 2.34 22.45 40.15
CA MET A 16 2.59 21.34 39.24
C MET A 16 3.06 20.10 40.00
N SER A 17 2.28 19.03 39.92
CA SER A 17 2.60 17.70 40.44
C SER A 17 2.48 16.65 39.35
N MET A 18 3.08 15.48 39.59
CA MET A 18 2.98 14.31 38.73
C MET A 18 2.82 13.10 39.64
N VAL A 19 1.85 12.25 39.32
CA VAL A 19 1.60 10.98 40.00
C VAL A 19 1.52 9.92 38.93
N GLU A 20 2.25 8.84 39.14
CA GLU A 20 2.33 7.69 38.25
C GLU A 20 1.97 6.43 39.02
N ASP A 21 1.40 5.46 38.33
CA ASP A 21 1.09 4.14 38.85
C ASP A 21 1.28 3.11 37.74
N ASP A 22 1.63 1.88 38.11
CA ASP A 22 1.94 0.82 37.15
C ASP A 22 0.65 0.13 36.69
N ASP A 23 0.11 0.57 35.56
CA ASP A 23 -1.02 -0.06 34.87
C ASP A 23 -0.97 0.27 33.36
N ALA A 24 -1.86 -0.32 32.55
CA ALA A 24 -2.02 -0.01 31.13
C ALA A 24 -2.80 1.31 30.94
N HIS A 25 -3.75 1.35 29.99
CA HIS A 25 -4.66 2.49 29.81
C HIS A 25 -5.76 2.50 30.88
N ALA A 26 -5.38 2.70 32.14
CA ALA A 26 -6.29 2.66 33.28
C ALA A 26 -6.21 3.94 34.14
N SER A 27 -7.36 4.35 34.67
CA SER A 27 -7.43 5.35 35.72
C SER A 27 -7.31 4.64 37.06
N THR A 28 -6.10 4.32 37.51
CA THR A 28 -5.89 3.56 38.75
C THR A 28 -6.41 4.30 39.98
N ARG A 29 -6.68 3.57 41.07
CA ARG A 29 -7.09 4.17 42.35
C ARG A 29 -6.12 5.28 42.79
N LYS A 30 -4.81 5.05 42.72
CA LYS A 30 -3.80 6.05 43.08
C LYS A 30 -3.89 7.31 42.23
N ASN A 31 -4.07 7.14 40.91
CA ASN A 31 -4.24 8.25 39.98
C ASN A 31 -5.52 9.03 40.26
N ARG A 32 -6.63 8.33 40.53
CA ARG A 32 -7.92 8.93 40.91
C ARG A 32 -7.82 9.72 42.20
N GLU A 33 -7.28 9.14 43.28
CA GLU A 33 -7.13 9.83 44.57
C GLU A 33 -6.20 11.04 44.51
N ALA A 34 -5.15 10.99 43.68
CA ALA A 34 -4.29 12.13 43.42
C ALA A 34 -5.01 13.25 42.65
N MET A 35 -5.78 12.89 41.62
CA MET A 35 -6.63 13.80 40.86
C MET A 35 -7.68 14.46 41.77
N TYR A 36 -8.34 13.69 42.64
CA TYR A 36 -9.31 14.21 43.61
C TYR A 36 -8.65 15.25 44.53
N ALA A 37 -7.49 14.93 45.11
CA ALA A 37 -6.76 15.86 45.97
C ALA A 37 -6.38 17.16 45.26
N PHE A 38 -5.96 17.06 44.00
CA PHE A 38 -5.63 18.22 43.17
C PHE A 38 -6.83 19.14 43.01
N PHE A 39 -7.97 18.61 42.53
CA PHE A 39 -9.17 19.43 42.32
C PHE A 39 -9.76 19.94 43.63
N GLN A 40 -9.70 19.16 44.72
CA GLN A 40 -10.12 19.62 46.04
C GLN A 40 -9.34 20.85 46.51
N LYS A 41 -8.01 20.83 46.36
CA LYS A 41 -7.15 21.97 46.72
C LYS A 41 -7.44 23.21 45.87
N TYR A 42 -7.54 23.07 44.55
CA TYR A 42 -7.56 24.23 43.64
C TYR A 42 -8.96 24.75 43.30
N LEU A 43 -10.01 23.98 43.60
CA LEU A 43 -11.41 24.40 43.45
C LEU A 43 -12.09 24.64 44.80
N ASP A 44 -11.34 24.66 45.90
CA ASP A 44 -11.85 24.76 47.28
C ASP A 44 -12.99 23.77 47.56
N ASN A 45 -12.90 22.56 47.00
CA ASN A 45 -13.94 21.54 47.12
C ASN A 45 -13.68 20.68 48.37
N PRO A 46 -14.49 20.80 49.45
CA PRO A 46 -14.25 20.08 50.70
C PRO A 46 -14.59 18.58 50.57
N GLY A 47 -13.94 17.74 51.37
CA GLY A 47 -14.28 16.31 51.47
C GLY A 47 -13.07 15.39 51.57
N SER A 48 -13.33 14.09 51.41
CA SER A 48 -12.28 13.07 51.36
C SER A 48 -11.75 12.93 49.93
N ARG A 49 -10.44 12.79 49.77
CA ARG A 49 -9.81 12.41 48.49
C ARG A 49 -9.79 10.90 48.25
N ALA A 50 -10.30 10.11 49.19
CA ALA A 50 -10.31 8.67 49.06
C ALA A 50 -11.24 8.27 47.92
N ASP A 51 -10.79 7.32 47.13
CA ASP A 51 -11.64 6.69 46.14
C ASP A 51 -12.61 5.76 46.86
N MET A 52 -13.89 5.97 46.60
CA MET A 52 -14.99 5.34 47.31
C MET A 52 -15.73 4.42 46.34
N ASP A 53 -16.19 3.28 46.86
CA ASP A 53 -17.14 2.47 46.12
C ASP A 53 -18.44 3.29 45.97
N VAL A 54 -18.83 3.53 44.71
CA VAL A 54 -20.05 4.25 44.35
C VAL A 54 -20.96 3.34 43.56
N GLU A 55 -22.26 3.51 43.74
CA GLU A 55 -23.25 2.92 42.85
C GLU A 55 -23.12 3.59 41.48
N ILE A 56 -22.80 2.79 40.47
CA ILE A 56 -22.72 3.25 39.08
C ILE A 56 -24.09 3.06 38.42
N PHE A 57 -24.49 4.03 37.60
CA PHE A 57 -25.69 3.90 36.79
C PHE A 57 -25.59 2.71 35.84
N GLU A 58 -26.72 2.07 35.58
CA GLU A 58 -26.83 1.09 34.50
C GLU A 58 -26.59 1.80 33.16
N GLU A 59 -25.99 1.10 32.19
CA GLU A 59 -25.59 1.69 30.92
C GLU A 59 -26.74 2.44 30.23
N ALA A 60 -27.94 1.84 30.25
CA ALA A 60 -29.14 2.41 29.63
C ALA A 60 -29.62 3.71 30.29
N GLU A 61 -29.32 3.94 31.56
CA GLU A 61 -29.64 5.20 32.25
C GLU A 61 -28.74 6.35 31.78
N LEU A 62 -27.56 6.02 31.28
CA LEU A 62 -26.61 6.98 30.70
C LEU A 62 -26.88 7.29 29.23
N TRP A 63 -27.78 6.54 28.58
CA TRP A 63 -28.07 6.74 27.16
C TRP A 63 -28.85 8.03 26.94
N ALA A 64 -28.29 8.92 26.11
CA ALA A 64 -28.99 10.12 25.63
C ALA A 64 -29.98 9.81 24.49
N THR A 65 -30.02 8.58 23.98
CA THR A 65 -30.91 8.13 22.89
C THR A 65 -31.41 6.70 23.14
N GLU A 66 -32.50 6.30 22.48
CA GLU A 66 -33.18 5.00 22.70
C GLU A 66 -32.23 3.79 22.62
N THR A 67 -31.26 3.83 21.71
CA THR A 67 -30.30 2.75 21.47
C THR A 67 -28.89 3.02 22.02
N GLY A 68 -28.70 4.15 22.72
CA GLY A 68 -27.37 4.65 23.10
C GLY A 68 -26.50 5.13 21.94
N GLN A 69 -26.99 5.08 20.68
CA GLN A 69 -26.23 5.43 19.48
C GLN A 69 -27.02 6.40 18.58
N LEU A 70 -26.41 7.53 18.20
CA LEU A 70 -27.00 8.52 17.30
C LEU A 70 -27.36 7.93 15.92
N ALA A 71 -26.55 6.99 15.43
CA ALA A 71 -26.74 6.39 14.11
C ALA A 71 -28.03 5.56 14.02
N THR A 72 -28.35 4.77 15.04
CA THR A 72 -29.54 3.90 15.04
C THR A 72 -30.78 4.62 15.59
N SER A 73 -30.61 5.51 16.58
CA SER A 73 -31.73 6.26 17.16
C SER A 73 -32.24 7.38 16.25
N LEU A 74 -31.34 8.13 15.60
CA LEU A 74 -31.70 9.35 14.83
C LEU A 74 -31.44 9.22 13.33
N LYS A 75 -30.94 8.07 12.85
CA LYS A 75 -30.51 7.87 11.46
C LYS A 75 -29.47 8.91 11.02
N SER A 76 -28.60 9.30 11.96
CA SER A 76 -27.55 10.29 11.73
C SER A 76 -26.50 9.78 10.75
N GLU A 77 -25.79 10.72 10.11
CA GLU A 77 -24.62 10.40 9.30
C GLU A 77 -23.50 9.81 10.16
N THR A 78 -22.77 8.84 9.61
CA THR A 78 -21.57 8.26 10.21
C THR A 78 -20.32 8.85 9.55
N ILE A 79 -19.15 8.67 10.16
CA ILE A 79 -17.86 9.04 9.54
C ILE A 79 -17.75 8.41 8.14
N PHE A 80 -18.19 7.15 7.99
CA PHE A 80 -18.20 6.49 6.69
C PHE A 80 -19.15 7.16 5.70
N THR A 81 -20.39 7.49 6.07
CA THR A 81 -21.33 8.10 5.11
C THR A 81 -20.88 9.50 4.68
N LEU A 82 -20.22 10.25 5.58
CA LEU A 82 -19.59 11.53 5.27
C LEU A 82 -18.42 11.36 4.28
N ASN A 83 -17.48 10.47 4.58
CA ASN A 83 -16.34 10.18 3.69
C ASN A 83 -16.80 9.66 2.32
N ARG A 84 -17.82 8.80 2.30
CA ARG A 84 -18.41 8.27 1.07
C ARG A 84 -18.97 9.38 0.18
N LYS A 85 -19.59 10.42 0.74
CA LYS A 85 -20.06 11.58 -0.03
C LYS A 85 -18.91 12.34 -0.66
N ILE A 86 -17.82 12.55 0.07
CA ILE A 86 -16.60 13.21 -0.42
C ILE A 86 -15.98 12.39 -1.57
N ALA A 87 -15.75 11.10 -1.35
CA ALA A 87 -15.15 10.21 -2.35
C ALA A 87 -15.98 10.13 -3.64
N LYS A 88 -17.32 10.07 -3.53
CA LYS A 88 -18.21 10.12 -4.70
C LYS A 88 -18.06 11.40 -5.51
N ASN A 89 -17.96 12.55 -4.83
CA ASN A 89 -17.79 13.84 -5.49
C ASN A 89 -16.43 13.95 -6.18
N GLN A 90 -15.36 13.48 -5.55
CA GLN A 90 -14.02 13.44 -6.14
C GLN A 90 -14.00 12.53 -7.38
N TYR A 91 -14.55 11.32 -7.28
CA TYR A 91 -14.65 10.39 -8.41
C TYR A 91 -15.49 10.93 -9.58
N ALA A 92 -16.58 11.65 -9.28
CA ALA A 92 -17.37 12.32 -10.31
C ALA A 92 -16.54 13.38 -11.06
N LYS A 93 -15.67 14.13 -10.37
CA LYS A 93 -14.74 15.08 -11.00
C LYS A 93 -13.74 14.34 -11.89
N LEU A 94 -13.15 13.23 -11.43
CA LEU A 94 -12.24 12.43 -12.26
C LEU A 94 -12.91 11.95 -13.55
N LYS A 95 -14.16 11.50 -13.50
CA LYS A 95 -14.92 11.12 -14.70
C LYS A 95 -15.10 12.27 -15.69
N VAL A 96 -15.34 13.48 -15.19
CA VAL A 96 -15.46 14.67 -16.04
C VAL A 96 -14.11 15.01 -16.68
N ILE A 97 -13.01 14.91 -15.94
CA ILE A 97 -11.66 15.15 -16.45
C ILE A 97 -11.32 14.16 -17.57
N ARG A 98 -11.52 12.85 -17.32
CA ARG A 98 -11.32 11.76 -18.30
C ARG A 98 -12.07 11.96 -19.62
N GLY A 99 -13.23 12.61 -19.58
CA GLY A 99 -14.06 12.87 -20.76
C GLY A 99 -13.75 14.18 -21.49
N LYS A 100 -12.94 15.08 -20.90
CA LYS A 100 -12.63 16.40 -21.45
C LYS A 100 -11.21 16.50 -21.99
N GLU A 101 -10.25 15.89 -21.31
CA GLU A 101 -8.83 15.92 -21.70
C GLU A 101 -8.58 15.00 -22.89
N ASP A 102 -7.66 15.39 -23.78
CA ASP A 102 -7.05 14.41 -24.66
C ASP A 102 -6.14 13.47 -23.85
N PHE A 103 -5.82 12.34 -24.47
CA PHE A 103 -5.07 11.29 -23.80
C PHE A 103 -3.66 11.72 -23.37
N GLU A 104 -2.94 12.44 -24.21
CA GLU A 104 -1.57 12.87 -23.95
C GLU A 104 -1.50 13.85 -22.77
N ASP A 105 -2.43 14.80 -22.74
CA ASP A 105 -2.55 15.76 -21.64
C ASP A 105 -2.98 15.07 -20.34
N HIS A 106 -3.96 14.17 -20.41
CA HIS A 106 -4.38 13.39 -19.25
C HIS A 106 -3.24 12.56 -18.66
N THR A 107 -2.50 11.86 -19.51
CA THR A 107 -1.39 11.00 -19.09
C THR A 107 -0.28 11.79 -18.41
N ARG A 108 0.12 12.93 -18.99
CA ARG A 108 1.14 13.81 -18.41
C ARG A 108 0.69 14.37 -17.06
N ARG A 109 -0.57 14.77 -16.96
CA ARG A 109 -1.16 15.26 -15.70
C ARG A 109 -1.15 14.16 -14.65
N VAL A 110 -1.65 12.97 -14.98
CA VAL A 110 -1.71 11.82 -14.07
C VAL A 110 -0.32 11.41 -13.57
N GLU A 111 0.69 11.39 -14.45
CA GLU A 111 2.08 11.11 -14.05
C GLU A 111 2.57 12.13 -13.02
N ASN A 112 2.39 13.43 -13.29
CA ASN A 112 2.83 14.50 -12.39
C ASN A 112 2.10 14.47 -11.05
N GLU A 113 0.77 14.32 -11.07
CA GLU A 113 -0.05 14.21 -9.87
C GLU A 113 0.33 12.97 -9.06
N ALA A 114 0.51 11.81 -9.71
CA ALA A 114 0.91 10.60 -9.01
C ALA A 114 2.29 10.72 -8.37
N LYS A 115 3.26 11.41 -9.01
CA LYS A 115 4.56 11.73 -8.38
C LYS A 115 4.36 12.62 -7.15
N GLN A 116 3.57 13.69 -7.29
CA GLN A 116 3.34 14.67 -6.22
C GLN A 116 2.63 14.06 -5.01
N TRP A 117 1.48 13.42 -5.20
CA TRP A 117 0.64 12.88 -4.12
C TRP A 117 1.26 11.66 -3.45
N SER A 118 2.00 10.84 -4.18
CA SER A 118 2.72 9.71 -3.57
C SER A 118 3.95 10.14 -2.77
N GLY A 119 4.40 11.39 -2.93
CA GLY A 119 5.65 11.90 -2.38
C GLY A 119 6.89 11.24 -2.99
N PHE A 120 6.75 10.64 -4.17
CA PHE A 120 7.83 9.99 -4.91
C PHE A 120 8.95 10.97 -5.23
N ARG A 121 10.19 10.51 -5.04
CA ARG A 121 11.39 11.23 -5.47
C ARG A 121 12.24 10.31 -6.33
N TYR A 122 12.57 10.76 -7.54
CA TYR A 122 13.46 9.99 -8.39
C TYR A 122 14.81 9.80 -7.70
N PRO A 123 15.37 8.58 -7.64
CA PRO A 123 16.66 8.34 -6.97
C PRO A 123 17.79 9.15 -7.60
N GLU A 124 18.42 10.06 -6.83
CA GLU A 124 19.64 10.77 -7.27
C GLU A 124 20.88 9.87 -7.20
N HIS A 125 20.85 8.90 -6.29
CA HIS A 125 21.91 7.93 -6.07
C HIS A 125 21.30 6.55 -5.90
N PHE A 126 21.80 5.57 -6.66
CA PHE A 126 21.28 4.19 -6.67
C PHE A 126 21.92 3.29 -5.60
N GLY A 127 22.99 3.76 -4.96
CA GLY A 127 23.63 3.09 -3.83
C GLY A 127 24.50 1.89 -4.26
N LYS A 128 24.86 1.06 -3.28
CA LYS A 128 25.75 -0.11 -3.49
C LYS A 128 24.95 -1.37 -3.74
N VAL A 129 25.54 -2.26 -4.52
CA VAL A 129 25.06 -3.62 -4.74
C VAL A 129 26.07 -4.60 -4.16
N LEU A 130 25.60 -5.54 -3.34
CA LEU A 130 26.41 -6.61 -2.78
C LEU A 130 25.96 -7.93 -3.37
N PHE A 131 26.87 -8.64 -4.02
CA PHE A 131 26.65 -10.01 -4.43
C PHE A 131 26.78 -10.94 -3.20
N SER A 132 25.71 -11.68 -2.89
CA SER A 132 25.58 -12.51 -1.69
C SER A 132 25.73 -14.01 -1.97
N GLY A 133 25.94 -14.42 -3.22
CA GLY A 133 26.26 -15.81 -3.57
C GLY A 133 25.57 -16.32 -4.84
N ARG A 134 26.07 -17.46 -5.35
CA ARG A 134 25.54 -18.15 -6.53
C ARG A 134 25.38 -19.64 -6.25
N TYR A 135 24.28 -20.22 -6.75
CA TYR A 135 23.96 -21.64 -6.67
C TYR A 135 23.64 -22.16 -8.07
N VAL A 136 24.28 -23.25 -8.48
CA VAL A 136 24.01 -23.90 -9.76
C VAL A 136 23.00 -25.01 -9.53
N ASN A 137 21.79 -24.85 -10.08
CA ASN A 137 20.72 -25.83 -10.00
C ASN A 137 20.52 -26.51 -11.35
N LYS A 138 19.78 -27.63 -11.35
CA LYS A 138 19.35 -28.24 -12.61
C LYS A 138 18.36 -27.31 -13.32
N GLY A 139 18.75 -26.78 -14.47
CA GLY A 139 17.91 -25.93 -15.33
C GLY A 139 18.06 -24.41 -15.11
N TYR A 140 18.70 -23.96 -14.03
CA TYR A 140 18.92 -22.53 -13.78
C TYR A 140 20.11 -22.26 -12.83
N ILE A 141 20.67 -21.06 -12.90
CA ILE A 141 21.60 -20.50 -11.92
C ILE A 141 20.82 -19.53 -11.04
N LEU A 142 20.98 -19.63 -9.73
CA LEU A 142 20.44 -18.67 -8.76
C LEU A 142 21.56 -17.76 -8.28
N GLU A 143 21.39 -16.46 -8.42
CA GLU A 143 22.26 -15.45 -7.84
C GLU A 143 21.49 -14.62 -6.81
N LYS A 144 22.15 -14.27 -5.72
CA LYS A 144 21.56 -13.47 -4.65
C LYS A 144 22.28 -12.14 -4.54
N TYR A 145 21.51 -11.08 -4.37
CA TYR A 145 22.00 -9.72 -4.25
C TYR A 145 21.36 -9.02 -3.06
N LEU A 146 22.08 -8.06 -2.49
CA LEU A 146 21.55 -7.04 -1.60
C LEU A 146 21.78 -5.69 -2.27
N ILE A 147 20.71 -4.94 -2.54
CA ILE A 147 20.75 -3.65 -3.24
C ILE A 147 20.36 -2.56 -2.26
N GLN A 148 21.12 -1.48 -2.14
CA GLN A 148 20.79 -0.39 -1.21
C GLN A 148 19.42 0.23 -1.56
N GLY A 149 18.50 0.25 -0.59
CA GLY A 149 17.20 0.90 -0.74
C GLY A 149 17.24 2.43 -0.59
N SER A 150 16.06 3.06 -0.62
CA SER A 150 15.91 4.51 -0.43
C SER A 150 16.19 4.99 1.00
N GLY A 151 16.17 4.09 1.98
CA GLY A 151 16.55 4.34 3.37
C GLY A 151 17.76 3.53 3.84
N ASP A 152 17.91 3.43 5.17
CA ASP A 152 18.99 2.67 5.82
C ASP A 152 18.65 1.16 5.88
N TYR A 153 18.48 0.55 4.71
CA TYR A 153 18.19 -0.87 4.55
C TYR A 153 18.66 -1.39 3.18
N MET A 154 18.81 -2.71 3.09
CA MET A 154 19.14 -3.40 1.84
C MET A 154 17.91 -4.16 1.33
N LEU A 155 17.61 -4.02 0.05
CA LEU A 155 16.64 -4.79 -0.71
C LEU A 155 17.25 -6.15 -1.10
N PRO A 156 16.76 -7.27 -0.55
CA PRO A 156 17.23 -8.58 -0.97
C PRO A 156 16.60 -8.95 -2.31
N ALA A 157 17.40 -9.50 -3.21
CA ALA A 157 16.99 -9.90 -4.53
C ALA A 157 17.57 -11.26 -4.93
N ALA A 158 16.80 -12.03 -5.69
CA ALA A 158 17.13 -13.36 -6.17
C ALA A 158 16.91 -13.43 -7.69
N LEU A 159 18.02 -13.54 -8.43
CA LEU A 159 18.03 -13.65 -9.89
C LEU A 159 18.15 -15.12 -10.31
N PHE A 160 17.15 -15.61 -11.01
CA PHE A 160 17.09 -16.94 -11.61
C PHE A 160 17.42 -16.81 -13.10
N ILE A 161 18.53 -17.42 -13.52
CA ILE A 161 19.06 -17.34 -14.89
C ILE A 161 18.91 -18.71 -15.54
N PRO A 162 18.20 -18.85 -16.66
CA PRO A 162 18.04 -20.14 -17.33
C PRO A 162 19.35 -20.57 -18.00
N VAL A 163 19.69 -21.87 -17.90
CA VAL A 163 20.96 -22.42 -18.45
C VAL A 163 20.84 -22.96 -19.87
N GLU A 164 19.67 -23.46 -20.26
CA GLU A 164 19.50 -24.13 -21.55
C GLU A 164 19.22 -23.14 -22.69
N LYS A 165 18.39 -22.13 -22.40
CA LYS A 165 17.96 -21.10 -23.34
C LYS A 165 17.85 -19.79 -22.58
N ARG A 166 18.59 -18.76 -22.98
CA ARG A 166 18.54 -17.43 -22.39
C ARG A 166 18.24 -16.41 -23.48
N ASN A 167 17.17 -15.65 -23.31
CA ASN A 167 16.89 -14.45 -24.10
C ASN A 167 17.35 -13.20 -23.32
N ASP A 168 17.11 -12.02 -23.89
CA ASP A 168 17.48 -10.72 -23.32
C ASP A 168 16.37 -10.14 -22.42
N GLU A 169 15.39 -10.94 -22.00
CA GLU A 169 14.30 -10.53 -21.11
C GLU A 169 14.55 -10.97 -19.66
N VAL A 170 14.37 -10.02 -18.74
CA VAL A 170 14.21 -10.29 -17.31
C VAL A 170 12.81 -9.92 -16.87
N VAL A 171 12.17 -10.82 -16.12
CA VAL A 171 10.87 -10.62 -15.50
C VAL A 171 11.07 -10.29 -14.02
N LEU A 172 10.79 -9.04 -13.66
CA LEU A 172 10.65 -8.60 -12.28
C LEU A 172 9.41 -9.25 -11.68
N VAL A 173 9.53 -9.88 -10.52
CA VAL A 173 8.38 -10.46 -9.80
C VAL A 173 8.32 -9.91 -8.39
N LEU A 174 7.20 -9.26 -8.09
CA LEU A 174 6.82 -8.79 -6.77
C LEU A 174 5.61 -9.59 -6.28
N ASP A 175 5.69 -10.10 -5.06
CA ASP A 175 4.59 -10.79 -4.41
C ASP A 175 4.32 -10.12 -3.07
N GLU A 176 3.07 -9.79 -2.77
CA GLU A 176 2.68 -9.20 -1.49
C GLU A 176 3.08 -10.06 -0.27
N GLN A 177 3.29 -11.37 -0.47
CA GLN A 177 3.79 -12.31 0.55
C GLN A 177 5.31 -12.48 0.54
N GLY A 178 6.01 -11.88 -0.42
CA GLY A 178 7.46 -11.88 -0.54
C GLY A 178 8.06 -12.95 -1.44
N MET A 179 9.36 -12.82 -1.69
CA MET A 179 10.11 -13.65 -2.65
C MET A 179 10.05 -15.14 -2.33
N GLU A 180 10.11 -15.53 -1.05
CA GLU A 180 10.11 -16.94 -0.65
C GLU A 180 8.80 -17.62 -1.02
N HIS A 181 7.67 -16.93 -0.84
CA HIS A 181 6.36 -17.40 -1.29
C HIS A 181 6.34 -17.57 -2.82
N ALA A 182 6.80 -16.57 -3.57
CA ALA A 182 6.81 -16.61 -5.03
C ALA A 182 7.78 -17.65 -5.63
N ALA A 183 8.92 -17.88 -4.97
CA ALA A 183 9.99 -18.77 -5.40
C ALA A 183 9.99 -20.14 -4.68
N GLY A 184 8.87 -20.52 -4.07
CA GLY A 184 8.72 -21.84 -3.44
C GLY A 184 9.20 -22.97 -4.36
N LYS A 185 9.73 -24.06 -3.79
CA LYS A 185 10.46 -25.13 -4.52
C LYS A 185 9.76 -25.67 -5.77
N ASP A 186 8.43 -25.63 -5.82
CA ASP A 186 7.60 -26.11 -6.92
C ASP A 186 6.88 -24.97 -7.67
N SER A 187 7.44 -23.75 -7.65
CA SER A 187 6.85 -22.58 -8.31
C SER A 187 6.79 -22.79 -9.83
N LEU A 188 5.65 -23.30 -10.31
CA LEU A 188 5.38 -23.53 -11.72
C LEU A 188 5.49 -22.24 -12.53
N MET A 189 5.20 -21.09 -11.92
CA MET A 189 5.34 -19.78 -12.54
C MET A 189 6.81 -19.48 -12.85
N VAL A 190 7.70 -19.49 -11.85
CA VAL A 190 9.13 -19.21 -12.04
C VAL A 190 9.73 -20.18 -13.04
N HIS A 191 9.49 -21.49 -12.87
CA HIS A 191 10.01 -22.51 -13.77
C HIS A 191 9.47 -22.38 -15.21
N SER A 192 8.21 -21.98 -15.40
CA SER A 192 7.66 -21.80 -16.74
C SER A 192 8.25 -20.58 -17.44
N ILE A 193 8.54 -19.49 -16.71
CA ILE A 193 9.19 -18.31 -17.28
C ILE A 193 10.62 -18.67 -17.72
N LEU A 194 11.37 -19.36 -16.84
CA LEU A 194 12.73 -19.84 -17.15
C LEU A 194 12.75 -20.76 -18.38
N LYS A 195 11.76 -21.65 -18.54
CA LYS A 195 11.64 -22.51 -19.72
C LYS A 195 11.40 -21.75 -21.04
N GLN A 196 10.82 -20.55 -20.99
CA GLN A 196 10.72 -19.70 -22.19
C GLN A 196 12.05 -19.04 -22.56
N GLY A 197 12.96 -18.96 -21.59
CA GLY A 197 14.30 -18.43 -21.70
C GLY A 197 14.48 -17.06 -21.06
N SER A 198 13.43 -16.49 -20.48
CA SER A 198 13.50 -15.23 -19.73
C SER A 198 14.02 -15.48 -18.32
N SER A 199 14.88 -14.60 -17.83
CA SER A 199 15.34 -14.65 -16.43
C SER A 199 14.27 -14.09 -15.50
N VAL A 200 14.30 -14.50 -14.23
CA VAL A 200 13.34 -14.01 -13.22
C VAL A 200 14.11 -13.34 -12.09
N LEU A 201 13.81 -12.08 -11.82
CA LEU A 201 14.37 -11.35 -10.67
C LEU A 201 13.26 -11.13 -9.65
N LEU A 202 13.33 -11.84 -8.54
CA LEU A 202 12.47 -11.60 -7.38
C LEU A 202 13.18 -10.64 -6.42
N PHE A 203 12.43 -9.78 -5.75
CA PHE A 203 12.95 -8.91 -4.69
C PHE A 203 11.87 -8.60 -3.65
N ASP A 204 12.29 -8.35 -2.41
CA ASP A 204 11.39 -7.86 -1.35
C ASP A 204 11.53 -6.35 -1.19
N LEU A 205 10.43 -5.72 -0.79
CA LEU A 205 10.35 -4.29 -0.47
C LEU A 205 10.05 -4.10 1.02
N PRO A 206 10.33 -2.92 1.61
CA PRO A 206 10.04 -2.66 3.02
C PRO A 206 8.61 -3.05 3.42
N GLY A 207 8.46 -3.84 4.49
CA GLY A 207 7.17 -4.35 4.95
C GLY A 207 6.68 -5.62 4.26
N ILE A 208 7.48 -6.23 3.37
CA ILE A 208 7.12 -7.44 2.60
C ILE A 208 8.22 -8.49 2.73
N GLY A 209 7.83 -9.76 2.82
CA GLY A 209 8.74 -10.90 2.86
C GLY A 209 9.79 -10.77 3.96
N SER A 210 11.06 -10.89 3.57
CA SER A 210 12.21 -10.77 4.47
C SER A 210 12.42 -9.37 5.09
N LEU A 211 11.74 -8.35 4.56
CA LEU A 211 11.74 -6.98 5.11
C LEU A 211 10.43 -6.65 5.85
N GLY A 212 9.57 -7.63 6.12
CA GLY A 212 8.23 -7.41 6.65
C GLY A 212 7.76 -8.43 7.69
N PRO A 213 6.62 -8.16 8.34
CA PRO A 213 5.90 -6.86 8.37
C PRO A 213 6.59 -5.82 9.28
N GLY A 214 7.76 -6.15 9.85
CA GLY A 214 8.46 -5.31 10.82
C GLY A 214 7.89 -5.45 12.24
N TYR A 215 8.52 -4.78 13.21
CA TYR A 215 8.10 -4.81 14.63
C TYR A 215 7.16 -3.64 14.99
N LEU A 216 7.17 -2.56 14.21
CA LEU A 216 6.40 -1.35 14.46
C LEU A 216 4.94 -1.53 14.05
N ARG A 217 4.10 -1.96 14.99
CA ARG A 217 2.63 -2.08 14.80
C ARG A 217 1.90 -0.77 15.07
N GLY A 218 2.24 -0.09 16.17
CA GLY A 218 1.49 1.06 16.69
C GLY A 218 0.17 0.66 17.36
N ASP A 219 -0.62 1.65 17.77
CA ASP A 219 -1.91 1.50 18.45
C ASP A 219 -3.10 1.35 17.49
N ALA A 220 -2.94 1.73 16.22
CA ALA A 220 -3.90 1.53 15.14
C ALA A 220 -3.50 0.32 14.29
N TYR A 221 -3.67 -0.88 14.86
CA TYR A 221 -3.36 -2.16 14.23
C TYR A 221 -4.63 -2.98 13.98
N ILE A 222 -5.04 -3.11 12.72
CA ILE A 222 -6.32 -3.73 12.32
C ILE A 222 -6.03 -4.83 11.31
N ASP A 223 -6.53 -6.04 11.55
CA ASP A 223 -6.36 -7.22 10.69
C ASP A 223 -4.91 -7.41 10.20
N ASN A 224 -3.99 -7.46 11.16
CA ASN A 224 -2.54 -7.59 10.93
C ASN A 224 -1.89 -6.44 10.13
N THR A 225 -2.57 -5.30 9.99
CA THR A 225 -2.11 -4.14 9.22
C THR A 225 -1.89 -2.93 10.13
N SER A 226 -0.71 -2.32 10.05
CA SER A 226 -0.40 -1.08 10.78
C SER A 226 -0.89 0.15 10.00
N TYR A 227 -1.87 0.85 10.56
CA TYR A 227 -2.30 2.15 10.03
C TYR A 227 -1.37 3.27 10.48
N ASN A 228 -0.67 3.12 11.61
CA ASN A 228 0.30 4.11 12.07
C ASN A 228 1.40 4.36 11.04
N GLN A 229 1.88 3.32 10.35
CA GLN A 229 2.87 3.48 9.28
C GLN A 229 2.30 4.27 8.09
N TRP A 230 1.03 4.04 7.75
CA TRP A 230 0.35 4.80 6.70
C TRP A 230 0.14 6.27 7.11
N PHE A 231 -0.33 6.53 8.34
CA PHE A 231 -0.47 7.88 8.89
C PHE A 231 0.86 8.63 8.98
N ALA A 232 1.94 7.95 9.36
CA ALA A 232 3.29 8.54 9.38
C ALA A 232 3.73 9.00 7.98
N GLY A 233 3.37 8.25 6.93
CA GLY A 233 3.52 8.70 5.55
C GLY A 233 2.82 10.03 5.31
N ILE A 234 1.54 10.14 5.66
CA ILE A 234 0.75 11.37 5.51
C ILE A 234 1.41 12.55 6.23
N LEU A 235 1.80 12.36 7.50
CA LEU A 235 2.44 13.40 8.32
C LEU A 235 3.81 13.85 7.78
N THR A 236 4.46 13.04 6.96
CA THR A 236 5.76 13.34 6.34
C THR A 236 5.66 13.68 4.85
N ASN A 237 4.42 13.87 4.34
CA ASN A 237 4.13 14.12 2.93
C ASN A 237 4.73 13.05 2.00
N LYS A 238 4.61 11.79 2.40
CA LYS A 238 5.01 10.59 1.66
C LYS A 238 3.91 9.54 1.66
N SER A 239 4.02 8.54 0.80
CA SER A 239 3.28 7.30 0.94
C SER A 239 4.22 6.10 0.89
N ILE A 240 3.80 4.99 1.49
CA ILE A 240 4.51 3.70 1.35
C ILE A 240 4.60 3.31 -0.13
N VAL A 241 3.56 3.62 -0.92
CA VAL A 241 3.55 3.42 -2.37
C VAL A 241 4.66 4.19 -3.08
N GLY A 242 4.80 5.49 -2.77
CA GLY A 242 5.85 6.33 -3.34
C GLY A 242 7.24 5.79 -3.02
N MET A 243 7.52 5.50 -1.75
CA MET A 243 8.82 4.96 -1.31
C MET A 243 9.14 3.60 -1.95
N ARG A 244 8.16 2.71 -2.05
CA ARG A 244 8.31 1.42 -2.72
C ARG A 244 8.51 1.57 -4.23
N ALA A 245 7.87 2.55 -4.87
CA ALA A 245 8.12 2.86 -6.27
C ALA A 245 9.56 3.35 -6.50
N GLU A 246 10.13 4.16 -5.60
CA GLU A 246 11.56 4.53 -5.63
C GLU A 246 12.45 3.28 -5.61
N ASP A 247 12.16 2.34 -4.72
CA ASP A 247 12.92 1.09 -4.58
C ASP A 247 12.77 0.15 -5.80
N ILE A 248 11.58 0.09 -6.43
CA ILE A 248 11.41 -0.63 -7.70
C ILE A 248 12.32 -0.05 -8.78
N LEU A 249 12.45 1.28 -8.86
CA LEU A 249 13.36 1.92 -9.82
C LEU A 249 14.84 1.66 -9.50
N ARG A 250 15.20 1.43 -8.23
CA ARG A 250 16.56 0.99 -7.85
C ARG A 250 16.86 -0.41 -8.36
N ILE A 251 15.90 -1.33 -8.26
CA ILE A 251 16.03 -2.69 -8.82
C ILE A 251 16.16 -2.64 -10.34
N LYS A 252 15.34 -1.81 -11.00
CA LYS A 252 15.44 -1.56 -12.44
C LYS A 252 16.82 -1.03 -12.82
N HIS A 253 17.35 -0.04 -12.09
CA HIS A 253 18.69 0.49 -12.36
C HIS A 253 19.79 -0.57 -12.18
N PHE A 254 19.66 -1.42 -11.16
CA PHE A 254 20.55 -2.57 -10.98
C PHE A 254 20.51 -3.52 -12.19
N ILE A 255 19.34 -3.76 -12.79
CA ILE A 255 19.27 -4.57 -14.03
C ILE A 255 20.11 -3.94 -15.14
N GLU A 256 19.90 -2.65 -15.40
CA GLU A 256 20.52 -1.96 -16.53
C GLU A 256 22.05 -1.82 -16.40
N THR A 257 22.55 -1.68 -15.17
CA THR A 257 23.95 -1.33 -14.91
C THR A 257 24.76 -2.43 -14.22
N GLY A 258 24.09 -3.33 -13.51
CA GLY A 258 24.71 -4.39 -12.72
C GLY A 258 24.72 -5.76 -13.39
N ILE A 259 23.78 -6.00 -14.32
CA ILE A 259 23.62 -7.28 -15.03
C ILE A 259 23.29 -7.04 -16.52
N GLU A 260 24.24 -6.43 -17.23
CA GLU A 260 24.16 -5.82 -18.59
C GLU A 260 23.71 -6.71 -19.77
N ASP A 261 23.21 -7.92 -19.52
CA ASP A 261 22.75 -8.86 -20.55
C ASP A 261 21.28 -8.69 -20.95
N TYR A 262 20.50 -7.87 -20.22
CA TYR A 262 19.05 -7.75 -20.41
C TYR A 262 18.66 -6.43 -21.10
N LYS A 263 17.91 -6.56 -22.20
CA LYS A 263 17.39 -5.42 -22.98
C LYS A 263 15.90 -5.20 -22.78
N THR A 264 15.18 -6.22 -22.33
CA THR A 264 13.74 -6.18 -22.10
C THR A 264 13.45 -6.40 -20.62
N ILE A 265 12.74 -5.46 -20.01
CA ILE A 265 12.26 -5.59 -18.64
C ILE A 265 10.75 -5.74 -18.67
N SER A 266 10.28 -6.88 -18.18
CA SER A 266 8.87 -7.14 -17.90
C SER A 266 8.67 -7.18 -16.39
N ALA A 267 7.49 -6.80 -15.91
CA ALA A 267 7.20 -6.81 -14.49
C ALA A 267 5.86 -7.46 -14.17
N LEU A 268 5.84 -8.23 -13.10
CA LEU A 268 4.70 -8.95 -12.56
C LEU A 268 4.54 -8.57 -11.08
N ALA A 269 3.34 -8.14 -10.69
CA ALA A 269 2.96 -7.93 -9.30
C ALA A 269 1.80 -8.84 -8.92
N ILE A 270 1.88 -9.46 -7.74
CA ILE A 270 0.86 -10.35 -7.18
C ILE A 270 0.28 -9.70 -5.92
N GLY A 271 -1.01 -9.38 -5.96
CA GLY A 271 -1.76 -8.81 -4.85
C GLY A 271 -1.75 -7.28 -4.81
N ALA A 272 -1.88 -6.72 -3.61
CA ALA A 272 -2.01 -5.27 -3.37
C ALA A 272 -0.82 -4.46 -3.92
N ILE A 273 0.37 -5.07 -3.95
CA ILE A 273 1.62 -4.47 -4.46
C ILE A 273 1.57 -4.07 -5.94
N SER A 274 0.51 -4.47 -6.65
CA SER A 274 0.19 -4.00 -8.00
C SER A 274 0.07 -2.49 -8.08
N SER A 275 -0.37 -1.82 -7.01
CA SER A 275 -0.44 -0.35 -6.93
C SER A 275 0.95 0.26 -7.07
N GLU A 276 1.92 -0.24 -6.31
CA GLU A 276 3.32 0.18 -6.34
C GLU A 276 3.97 -0.04 -7.69
N LEU A 277 3.73 -1.20 -8.32
CA LEU A 277 4.24 -1.48 -9.65
C LEU A 277 3.64 -0.53 -10.71
N LEU A 278 2.33 -0.21 -10.63
CA LEU A 278 1.70 0.76 -11.52
C LEU A 278 2.35 2.14 -11.40
N HIS A 279 2.60 2.62 -10.18
CA HIS A 279 3.27 3.90 -9.97
C HIS A 279 4.68 3.90 -10.55
N ALA A 280 5.50 2.88 -10.21
CA ALA A 280 6.85 2.77 -10.72
C ALA A 280 6.88 2.70 -12.27
N ALA A 281 5.99 1.93 -12.88
CA ALA A 281 5.89 1.81 -14.32
C ALA A 281 5.39 3.10 -14.99
N VAL A 282 4.56 3.92 -14.35
CA VAL A 282 4.19 5.24 -14.89
C VAL A 282 5.35 6.23 -14.78
N PHE A 283 6.16 6.14 -13.71
CA PHE A 283 7.28 7.07 -13.48
C PHE A 283 8.52 6.78 -14.33
N ASP A 284 8.63 5.58 -14.89
CA ASP A 284 9.75 5.14 -15.72
C ASP A 284 9.26 4.28 -16.91
N THR A 285 9.73 4.61 -18.10
CA THR A 285 9.23 4.03 -19.36
C THR A 285 9.90 2.71 -19.76
N THR A 286 10.90 2.24 -19.02
CA THR A 286 11.71 1.07 -19.43
C THR A 286 11.03 -0.26 -19.20
N ILE A 287 10.10 -0.35 -18.25
CA ILE A 287 9.30 -1.56 -18.01
C ILE A 287 8.28 -1.65 -19.14
N GLN A 288 8.45 -2.62 -20.04
CA GLN A 288 7.72 -2.71 -21.31
C GLN A 288 6.41 -3.49 -21.21
N LYS A 289 6.37 -4.51 -20.34
CA LYS A 289 5.20 -5.35 -20.11
C LYS A 289 4.88 -5.38 -18.62
N ILE A 290 3.64 -5.10 -18.26
CA ILE A 290 3.15 -5.05 -16.88
C ILE A 290 2.03 -6.08 -16.68
N CYS A 291 2.21 -7.02 -15.77
CA CYS A 291 1.18 -7.98 -15.38
C CYS A 291 0.80 -7.81 -13.91
N LEU A 292 -0.50 -7.69 -13.64
CA LEU A 292 -1.06 -7.51 -12.31
C LEU A 292 -1.97 -8.71 -12.00
N VAL A 293 -1.61 -9.49 -11.00
CA VAL A 293 -2.35 -10.69 -10.58
C VAL A 293 -3.03 -10.41 -9.25
N ARG A 294 -4.36 -10.57 -9.20
CA ARG A 294 -5.19 -10.22 -8.05
C ARG A 294 -5.00 -8.77 -7.54
N PRO A 295 -4.90 -7.75 -8.42
CA PRO A 295 -4.89 -6.36 -7.97
C PRO A 295 -6.26 -5.96 -7.42
N PHE A 296 -6.32 -5.05 -6.46
CA PHE A 296 -7.50 -4.19 -6.33
C PHE A 296 -7.46 -3.13 -7.44
N LEU A 297 -8.62 -2.69 -7.93
CA LEU A 297 -8.69 -1.90 -9.17
C LEU A 297 -8.78 -0.38 -8.97
N SER A 298 -9.16 0.09 -7.79
CA SER A 298 -9.47 1.51 -7.58
C SER A 298 -9.33 1.92 -6.11
N PHE A 299 -8.73 3.07 -5.87
CA PHE A 299 -8.75 3.76 -4.57
C PHE A 299 -10.16 4.24 -4.22
N THR A 300 -10.92 4.70 -5.20
CA THR A 300 -12.33 5.07 -5.02
C THR A 300 -13.13 3.88 -4.50
N GLU A 301 -12.93 2.68 -5.06
CA GLU A 301 -13.65 1.50 -4.60
C GLU A 301 -13.40 1.21 -3.11
N ILE A 302 -12.13 1.27 -2.67
CA ILE A 302 -11.76 1.10 -1.26
C ILE A 302 -12.48 2.14 -0.39
N ALA A 303 -12.47 3.43 -0.79
CA ALA A 303 -13.12 4.49 -0.04
C ALA A 303 -14.67 4.39 0.01
N LEU A 304 -15.28 3.65 -0.92
CA LEU A 304 -16.73 3.44 -0.98
C LEU A 304 -17.18 2.12 -0.35
N GLU A 305 -16.25 1.25 0.05
CA GLU A 305 -16.50 -0.04 0.67
C GLU A 305 -16.47 0.09 2.21
N PRO A 306 -17.60 -0.13 2.92
CA PRO A 306 -17.62 -0.02 4.38
C PRO A 306 -16.67 -1.00 5.07
N GLU A 307 -16.59 -2.21 4.53
CA GLU A 307 -15.75 -3.32 5.00
C GLU A 307 -14.64 -3.58 3.99
N TYR A 308 -13.86 -2.54 3.69
CA TYR A 308 -12.69 -2.67 2.84
C TYR A 308 -11.62 -3.54 3.52
N LYS A 309 -10.76 -4.17 2.72
CA LYS A 309 -9.68 -5.03 3.23
C LYS A 309 -8.54 -4.18 3.81
N PRO A 310 -8.25 -4.24 5.13
CA PRO A 310 -7.25 -3.37 5.77
C PRO A 310 -5.85 -3.48 5.15
N SER A 311 -5.45 -4.69 4.72
CA SER A 311 -4.16 -4.94 4.07
C SER A 311 -3.90 -4.14 2.79
N TYR A 312 -4.92 -3.51 2.19
CA TYR A 312 -4.74 -2.64 1.03
C TYR A 312 -4.18 -1.27 1.39
N ILE A 313 -4.40 -0.79 2.63
CA ILE A 313 -4.08 0.58 3.03
C ILE A 313 -2.60 0.94 2.80
N PRO A 314 -1.60 0.09 3.13
CA PRO A 314 -0.20 0.37 2.80
C PRO A 314 0.06 0.59 1.30
N SER A 315 -0.77 0.03 0.42
CA SER A 315 -0.68 0.15 -1.03
C SER A 315 -1.59 1.27 -1.60
N THR A 316 -2.09 2.17 -0.74
CA THR A 316 -2.87 3.37 -1.14
C THR A 316 -2.10 4.66 -0.95
N VAL A 317 -2.48 5.69 -1.72
CA VAL A 317 -1.95 7.04 -1.62
C VAL A 317 -3.03 7.97 -1.06
N ALA A 318 -2.76 8.60 0.09
CA ALA A 318 -3.70 9.52 0.71
C ALA A 318 -3.96 10.74 -0.20
N GLY A 319 -5.24 11.10 -0.36
CA GLY A 319 -5.64 12.23 -1.22
C GLY A 319 -5.66 11.93 -2.73
N ALA A 320 -5.17 10.77 -3.18
CA ALA A 320 -5.02 10.49 -4.61
C ALA A 320 -6.31 10.70 -5.43
N ILE A 321 -7.48 10.31 -4.91
CA ILE A 321 -8.78 10.41 -5.60
C ILE A 321 -9.13 11.85 -6.01
N GLU A 322 -8.50 12.87 -5.40
CA GLU A 322 -8.64 14.26 -5.84
C GLU A 322 -8.02 14.54 -7.23
N ALA A 323 -7.03 13.74 -7.61
CA ALA A 323 -6.20 13.97 -8.79
C ALA A 323 -6.17 12.79 -9.77
N TYR A 324 -6.17 11.54 -9.29
CA TYR A 324 -6.14 10.33 -10.11
C TYR A 324 -6.64 9.10 -9.34
N ASP A 325 -6.88 8.02 -10.07
CA ASP A 325 -7.14 6.68 -9.55
C ASP A 325 -6.29 5.64 -10.31
N LEU A 326 -6.24 4.38 -9.85
CA LEU A 326 -5.44 3.33 -10.49
C LEU A 326 -5.80 3.08 -11.96
N PRO A 327 -7.07 3.18 -12.42
CA PRO A 327 -7.37 3.11 -13.84
C PRO A 327 -6.74 4.22 -14.68
N ASP A 328 -6.46 5.39 -14.09
CA ASP A 328 -5.77 6.47 -14.79
C ASP A 328 -4.29 6.11 -14.98
N LEU A 329 -3.65 5.48 -13.98
CA LEU A 329 -2.30 4.94 -14.14
C LEU A 329 -2.23 3.84 -15.19
N MET A 330 -3.21 2.93 -15.20
CA MET A 330 -3.30 1.88 -16.22
C MET A 330 -3.44 2.47 -17.63
N ALA A 331 -4.22 3.53 -17.79
CA ALA A 331 -4.34 4.26 -19.05
C ALA A 331 -3.02 4.93 -19.45
N ALA A 332 -2.32 5.56 -18.50
CA ALA A 332 -1.03 6.21 -18.69
C ALA A 332 0.10 5.25 -19.15
N LEU A 333 -0.09 3.93 -19.01
CA LEU A 333 0.86 2.95 -19.55
C LEU A 333 0.76 2.77 -21.06
N CYS A 334 -0.32 3.22 -21.72
CA CYS A 334 -0.48 3.11 -23.18
C CYS A 334 0.72 3.74 -23.93
N PRO A 335 1.33 3.07 -24.92
CA PRO A 335 0.89 1.84 -25.58
C PRO A 335 1.48 0.53 -25.03
N ARG A 336 2.11 0.53 -23.85
CA ARG A 336 2.77 -0.66 -23.27
C ARG A 336 1.77 -1.77 -22.95
N LYS A 337 2.26 -3.02 -22.94
CA LYS A 337 1.42 -4.19 -22.67
C LYS A 337 1.04 -4.26 -21.20
N VAL A 338 -0.26 -4.33 -20.91
CA VAL A 338 -0.83 -4.47 -19.57
C VAL A 338 -1.76 -5.70 -19.54
N LEU A 339 -1.52 -6.62 -18.60
CA LEU A 339 -2.39 -7.75 -18.33
C LEU A 339 -2.88 -7.72 -16.88
N ILE A 340 -4.19 -7.81 -16.69
CA ILE A 340 -4.82 -7.92 -15.37
C ILE A 340 -5.43 -9.32 -15.23
N ILE A 341 -5.07 -10.07 -14.20
CA ILE A 341 -5.61 -11.41 -13.93
C ILE A 341 -6.33 -11.42 -12.58
N ASN A 342 -7.57 -11.93 -12.56
CA ASN A 342 -8.34 -12.17 -11.33
C ASN A 342 -8.43 -10.96 -10.38
N PRO A 343 -8.82 -9.75 -10.85
CA PRO A 343 -8.87 -8.56 -9.99
C PRO A 343 -9.82 -8.76 -8.79
N LEU A 344 -9.51 -8.07 -7.69
CA LEU A 344 -10.23 -8.11 -6.43
C LEU A 344 -11.01 -6.80 -6.21
N SER A 345 -12.10 -6.89 -5.44
CA SER A 345 -12.86 -5.74 -4.96
C SER A 345 -12.22 -5.08 -3.74
N GLY A 346 -12.73 -3.93 -3.31
CA GLY A 346 -12.28 -3.20 -2.11
C GLY A 346 -12.29 -4.05 -0.84
N SER A 347 -13.21 -5.02 -0.73
CA SER A 347 -13.29 -5.99 0.39
C SER A 347 -12.33 -7.19 0.26
N GLY A 348 -11.63 -7.33 -0.86
CA GLY A 348 -10.73 -8.46 -1.12
C GLY A 348 -11.36 -9.69 -1.78
N ALA A 349 -12.68 -9.68 -2.01
CA ALA A 349 -13.36 -10.71 -2.79
C ALA A 349 -13.05 -10.57 -4.30
N PRO A 350 -13.29 -11.59 -5.13
CA PRO A 350 -13.18 -11.44 -6.59
C PRO A 350 -14.06 -10.30 -7.11
N ALA A 351 -13.50 -9.43 -7.96
CA ALA A 351 -14.23 -8.29 -8.51
C ALA A 351 -15.38 -8.75 -9.43
N GLY A 352 -16.61 -8.35 -9.10
CA GLY A 352 -17.79 -8.62 -9.91
C GLY A 352 -17.72 -7.95 -11.30
N ASN A 353 -18.50 -8.46 -12.26
CA ASN A 353 -18.47 -7.98 -13.65
C ASN A 353 -18.72 -6.47 -13.78
N ASN A 354 -19.70 -5.93 -13.03
CA ASN A 354 -20.01 -4.50 -13.05
C ASN A 354 -18.85 -3.64 -12.55
N LYS A 355 -18.12 -4.08 -11.51
CA LYS A 355 -16.96 -3.37 -10.96
C LYS A 355 -15.81 -3.35 -11.98
N LYS A 356 -15.46 -4.53 -12.50
CA LYS A 356 -14.46 -4.66 -13.58
C LYS A 356 -14.81 -3.81 -14.80
N GLN A 357 -16.08 -3.79 -15.20
CA GLN A 357 -16.53 -2.95 -16.29
C GLN A 357 -16.35 -1.47 -15.95
N CYS A 358 -16.78 -1.01 -14.77
CA CYS A 358 -16.67 0.39 -14.40
C CYS A 358 -15.22 0.89 -14.38
N ASP A 359 -14.33 0.16 -13.69
CA ASP A 359 -12.97 0.63 -13.43
C ASP A 359 -12.05 0.43 -14.63
N LEU A 360 -12.21 -0.64 -15.40
CA LEU A 360 -11.35 -0.91 -16.56
C LEU A 360 -11.84 -0.23 -17.86
N THR A 361 -12.99 0.45 -17.85
CA THR A 361 -13.54 1.10 -19.06
C THR A 361 -12.60 2.19 -19.57
N TYR A 362 -12.12 3.07 -18.70
CA TYR A 362 -11.29 4.20 -19.13
C TYR A 362 -9.96 3.76 -19.79
N PRO A 363 -9.13 2.90 -19.17
CA PRO A 363 -7.95 2.36 -19.84
C PRO A 363 -8.28 1.68 -21.18
N LYS A 364 -9.36 0.89 -21.26
CA LYS A 364 -9.76 0.24 -22.53
C LYS A 364 -10.05 1.26 -23.62
N ILE A 365 -10.81 2.32 -23.32
CA ILE A 365 -11.11 3.39 -24.29
C ILE A 365 -9.81 4.01 -24.81
N VAL A 366 -8.88 4.31 -23.90
CA VAL A 366 -7.58 4.91 -24.23
C VAL A 366 -6.78 4.02 -25.19
N PHE A 367 -6.63 2.73 -24.89
CA PHE A 367 -5.89 1.81 -25.74
C PHE A 367 -6.57 1.61 -27.11
N THR A 368 -7.90 1.53 -27.15
CA THR A 368 -8.67 1.47 -28.40
C THR A 368 -8.51 2.73 -29.25
N GLN A 369 -8.54 3.93 -28.65
CA GLN A 369 -8.35 5.19 -29.37
C GLN A 369 -6.95 5.32 -29.98
N LYS A 370 -5.95 4.63 -29.42
CA LYS A 370 -4.58 4.56 -29.96
C LYS A 370 -4.36 3.38 -30.93
N GLY A 371 -5.39 2.56 -31.19
CA GLY A 371 -5.31 1.40 -32.08
C GLY A 371 -4.37 0.30 -31.60
N VAL A 372 -4.25 0.15 -30.27
CA VAL A 372 -3.40 -0.86 -29.60
C VAL A 372 -4.20 -1.61 -28.53
N GLU A 373 -5.50 -1.84 -28.76
CA GLU A 373 -6.40 -2.50 -27.82
C GLU A 373 -5.90 -3.88 -27.35
N GLU A 374 -5.13 -4.58 -28.18
CA GLU A 374 -4.53 -5.88 -27.87
C GLU A 374 -3.46 -5.81 -26.76
N ASN A 375 -2.93 -4.62 -26.50
CA ASN A 375 -1.95 -4.38 -25.44
C ASN A 375 -2.61 -4.24 -24.06
N PHE A 376 -3.93 -4.00 -23.95
CA PHE A 376 -4.62 -3.94 -22.66
C PHE A 376 -5.60 -5.11 -22.51
N LYS A 377 -5.26 -6.09 -21.67
CA LYS A 377 -6.07 -7.30 -21.46
C LYS A 377 -6.42 -7.47 -19.99
N HIS A 378 -7.62 -8.00 -19.76
CA HIS A 378 -8.00 -8.52 -18.45
C HIS A 378 -8.62 -9.91 -18.62
N VAL A 379 -8.29 -10.83 -17.70
CA VAL A 379 -8.73 -12.21 -17.73
C VAL A 379 -9.17 -12.63 -16.32
N VAL A 380 -10.22 -13.44 -16.25
CA VAL A 380 -10.57 -14.19 -15.05
C VAL A 380 -10.28 -15.64 -15.36
N ALA A 381 -9.29 -16.23 -14.68
CA ALA A 381 -8.99 -17.64 -14.81
C ALA A 381 -10.17 -18.45 -14.26
N GLU A 382 -10.60 -19.46 -15.01
CA GLU A 382 -11.63 -20.38 -14.57
C GLU A 382 -11.16 -21.17 -13.34
N GLU A 383 -12.11 -21.69 -12.56
CA GLU A 383 -11.80 -22.53 -11.42
C GLU A 383 -10.95 -23.73 -11.85
N GLY A 384 -9.78 -23.91 -11.23
CA GLY A 384 -8.82 -24.96 -11.59
C GLY A 384 -7.86 -24.63 -12.74
N GLN A 385 -8.03 -23.52 -13.47
CA GLN A 385 -7.03 -23.08 -14.46
C GLN A 385 -5.84 -22.40 -13.78
N PRO A 386 -4.59 -22.84 -14.05
CA PRO A 386 -3.43 -22.23 -13.43
C PRO A 386 -3.16 -20.82 -13.97
N VAL A 387 -3.11 -19.83 -13.07
CA VAL A 387 -2.83 -18.41 -13.40
C VAL A 387 -1.53 -18.25 -14.20
N TYR A 388 -0.50 -19.06 -13.92
CA TYR A 388 0.79 -18.95 -14.60
C TYR A 388 0.67 -19.18 -16.11
N GLU A 389 -0.28 -19.98 -16.60
CA GLU A 389 -0.42 -20.24 -18.04
C GLU A 389 -0.80 -18.96 -18.81
N GLN A 390 -1.64 -18.12 -18.20
CA GLN A 390 -2.02 -16.82 -18.77
C GLN A 390 -0.83 -15.85 -18.80
N ILE A 391 -0.01 -15.83 -17.73
CA ILE A 391 1.22 -15.04 -17.65
C ILE A 391 2.18 -15.46 -18.77
N ILE A 392 2.41 -16.77 -18.90
CA ILE A 392 3.29 -17.39 -19.90
C ILE A 392 2.82 -17.12 -21.32
N LYS A 393 1.52 -17.14 -21.58
CA LYS A 393 0.96 -16.80 -22.90
C LYS A 393 1.16 -15.32 -23.25
N TRP A 394 1.10 -14.43 -22.27
CA TRP A 394 1.22 -12.99 -22.46
C TRP A 394 2.68 -12.49 -22.52
N LEU A 395 3.61 -13.19 -21.88
CA LEU A 395 5.04 -12.90 -21.99
C LEU A 395 5.59 -13.19 -23.39
N ARG A 396 5.02 -14.17 -24.10
CA ARG A 396 5.30 -14.43 -25.53
C ARG A 396 4.85 -13.25 -26.39
#